data_AF-A0A328DXF7-F1
#
_entry.id   AF-A0A328DXF7-F1
#
_cell.length_a   1.000
_cell.length_b   1.000
_cell.length_c   1.000
_cell.angle_alpha   90.00
_cell.angle_beta   90.00
_cell.angle_gamma   90.00
#
_symmetry.space_group_name_H-M   'P 1'
#
loop_
_entity.id
_entity.type
_entity.pdbx_description
1 polymer ?
#
loop_
_entity_poly.entity_id
_entity_poly.type
_entity_poly.pdbx_seq_one_letter_code
_entity_poly.pdbx_strand_id
1 'polypeptide(L)'
;MLIRRFAGVSLSTRYDSAFEVNPSDPTWERWKKWRDESLKLINNYIEIKAYKNSLIALAYPPGRAKVKIGDISTSNSPGKGVWVSADIKILDNEGSYYIGCDYCNRKTTAPEGVTFTCLECGNLSARSEKRLL
;
A
#
# COMPACT_ATOMS: atom_id res chain seq x y z
N MET A 1 17.87 -0.50 16.05
CA MET A 1 17.04 -0.62 14.81
C MET A 1 16.77 0.76 14.21
N LEU A 2 16.73 0.89 12.88
CA LEU A 2 16.44 2.12 12.14
C LEU A 2 15.17 1.96 11.30
N ILE A 3 14.35 3.00 11.25
CA ILE A 3 13.21 3.10 10.34
C ILE A 3 13.66 3.89 9.10
N ARG A 4 13.47 3.30 7.92
CA ARG A 4 13.76 3.89 6.61
C ARG A 4 12.47 4.06 5.83
N ARG A 5 12.46 5.01 4.88
CA ARG A 5 11.33 5.27 3.99
C ARG A 5 11.45 4.58 2.62
N PHE A 6 12.35 3.61 2.49
CA PHE A 6 12.51 2.86 1.25
C PHE A 6 11.32 1.92 1.05
N ALA A 7 10.67 1.99 -0.11
CA ALA A 7 9.43 1.28 -0.44
C ALA A 7 8.27 1.48 0.56
N GLY A 8 8.14 2.69 1.10
CA GLY A 8 7.14 3.02 2.12
C GLY A 8 7.75 3.08 3.51
N VAL A 9 7.65 1.99 4.29
CA VAL A 9 8.30 1.86 5.60
C VAL A 9 9.13 0.59 5.62
N SER A 10 10.41 0.73 5.91
CA SER A 10 11.36 -0.39 6.02
C SER A 10 12.14 -0.32 7.33
N LEU A 11 12.58 -1.48 7.83
CA LEU A 11 13.37 -1.61 9.04
C LEU A 11 14.78 -2.10 8.68
N SER A 12 15.78 -1.54 9.36
CA SER A 12 17.18 -1.91 9.17
C SER A 12 17.85 -2.08 10.53
N THR A 13 18.72 -3.07 10.66
CA THR A 13 19.45 -3.35 11.89
C THR A 13 20.61 -2.39 12.07
N ARG A 14 20.96 -2.15 13.33
CA ARG A 14 22.24 -1.54 13.72
C ARG A 14 23.05 -2.57 14.47
N TYR A 15 24.31 -2.26 14.77
CA TYR A 15 25.18 -3.14 15.56
C TYR A 15 24.63 -3.40 16.98
N ASP A 16 23.84 -2.48 17.52
CA ASP A 16 23.19 -2.54 18.83
C ASP A 16 21.73 -3.04 18.77
N SER A 17 21.27 -3.53 17.62
CA SER A 17 19.95 -4.15 17.51
C SER A 17 19.95 -5.56 18.11
N ALA A 18 18.88 -5.90 18.83
CA ALA A 18 18.60 -7.26 19.28
C ALA A 18 17.26 -7.75 18.71
N PHE A 19 17.16 -9.07 18.49
CA PHE A 19 15.92 -9.76 18.17
C PHE A 19 15.73 -10.89 19.16
N GLU A 20 14.58 -10.92 19.81
CA GLU A 20 14.18 -12.05 20.65
C GLU A 20 13.36 -13.03 19.81
N VAL A 21 13.73 -14.30 19.89
CA VAL A 21 13.05 -15.40 19.17
C VAL A 21 12.19 -16.15 20.16
N ASN A 22 10.88 -16.16 19.91
CA ASN A 22 9.86 -16.80 20.77
C ASN A 22 9.95 -16.37 22.25
N PRO A 23 9.85 -15.06 22.56
CA PRO A 23 9.91 -14.59 23.93
C PRO A 23 8.76 -15.16 24.76
N SER A 24 9.00 -15.41 26.05
CA SER A 24 8.02 -16.04 26.96
C SER A 24 6.96 -15.07 27.51
N ASP A 25 6.83 -13.88 26.93
CA ASP A 25 5.90 -12.84 27.39
C ASP A 25 4.45 -13.14 26.97
N PRO A 26 3.42 -12.83 27.78
CA PRO A 26 2.01 -13.05 27.43
C PRO A 26 1.59 -12.40 26.10
N THR A 27 2.25 -11.31 25.70
CA THR A 27 2.05 -10.65 24.42
C THR A 27 2.40 -11.57 23.25
N TRP A 28 3.46 -12.37 23.37
CA TRP A 28 3.87 -13.33 22.34
C TRP A 28 2.80 -14.37 22.06
N GLU A 29 2.19 -14.95 23.09
CA GLU A 29 1.12 -15.95 22.92
C GLU A 29 -0.11 -15.34 22.24
N ARG A 30 -0.44 -14.08 22.54
CA ARG A 30 -1.50 -13.35 21.83
C ARG A 30 -1.17 -13.18 20.34
N TRP A 31 0.06 -12.79 20.00
CA TRP A 31 0.49 -12.61 18.61
C TRP A 31 0.54 -13.94 17.85
N LYS A 32 0.97 -15.01 18.52
CA LYS A 32 0.99 -16.36 17.95
C LYS A 32 -0.41 -16.83 17.58
N LYS A 33 -1.37 -16.71 18.52
CA LYS A 33 -2.78 -17.03 18.26
C LYS A 33 -3.36 -16.22 17.10
N TRP A 34 -3.15 -14.90 17.10
CA TRP A 34 -3.62 -14.03 16.00
C TRP A 34 -3.04 -14.42 14.64
N ARG A 35 -1.75 -14.75 14.60
CA ARG A 35 -1.05 -15.17 13.39
C ARG A 35 -1.63 -16.48 12.85
N ASP A 36 -1.88 -17.46 13.71
CA ASP A 36 -2.46 -18.74 13.30
C ASP A 36 -3.90 -18.55 12.78
N GLU A 37 -4.71 -17.71 13.43
CA GLU A 37 -6.06 -17.37 12.98
C GLU A 37 -6.08 -16.57 11.67
N SER A 38 -5.06 -15.72 11.44
CA SER A 38 -4.97 -14.81 10.29
C SER A 38 -4.14 -15.37 9.13
N LEU A 39 -3.54 -16.56 9.26
CA LEU A 39 -2.54 -17.08 8.33
C LEU A 39 -3.07 -17.16 6.89
N LYS A 40 -4.30 -17.65 6.71
CA LYS A 40 -4.96 -17.73 5.41
C LYS A 40 -5.15 -16.36 4.76
N LEU A 41 -5.52 -15.36 5.55
CA LEU A 41 -5.72 -13.98 5.10
C LEU A 41 -4.38 -13.33 4.70
N ILE A 42 -3.32 -13.53 5.51
CA ILE A 42 -1.98 -13.02 5.22
C ILE A 42 -1.44 -13.65 3.92
N ASN A 43 -1.57 -14.96 3.74
CA ASN A 43 -1.12 -15.65 2.53
C ASN A 43 -1.86 -15.13 1.29
N ASN A 44 -3.18 -14.96 1.38
CA ASN A 44 -3.96 -14.37 0.30
C ASN A 44 -3.45 -12.96 -0.06
N TYR A 45 -3.16 -12.11 0.94
CA TYR A 45 -2.61 -10.77 0.68
C TYR A 45 -1.22 -10.79 0.02
N ILE A 46 -0.37 -11.76 0.35
CA ILE A 46 0.94 -11.94 -0.28
C ILE A 46 0.77 -12.39 -1.74
N GLU A 47 -0.07 -13.39 -1.98
CA GLU A 47 -0.34 -13.95 -3.32
C GLU A 47 -0.87 -12.87 -4.28
N ILE A 48 -1.86 -12.09 -3.85
CA ILE A 48 -2.42 -11.00 -4.66
C ILE A 48 -1.53 -9.76 -4.69
N LYS A 49 -0.36 -9.79 -4.05
CA LYS A 49 0.59 -8.66 -3.91
C LYS A 49 -0.11 -7.39 -3.41
N ALA A 50 -1.01 -7.52 -2.45
CA ALA A 50 -1.86 -6.43 -1.95
C ALA A 50 -1.05 -5.21 -1.47
N TYR A 51 0.14 -5.45 -0.91
CA TYR A 51 1.09 -4.41 -0.48
C TYR A 51 1.62 -3.53 -1.62
N LYS A 52 1.44 -3.92 -2.89
CA LYS A 52 1.76 -3.11 -4.08
C LYS A 52 0.57 -2.32 -4.59
N ASN A 53 -0.64 -2.62 -4.12
CA ASN A 53 -1.85 -1.95 -4.52
C ASN A 53 -2.11 -0.76 -3.57
N SER A 54 -1.92 0.46 -4.07
CA SER A 54 -2.13 1.69 -3.31
C SER A 54 -3.58 1.87 -2.85
N LEU A 55 -4.55 1.20 -3.47
CA LEU A 55 -5.96 1.21 -3.06
C LEU A 55 -6.19 0.34 -1.81
N ILE A 56 -5.44 -0.76 -1.62
CA ILE A 56 -5.52 -1.58 -0.40
C ILE A 56 -4.77 -0.89 0.77
N ALA A 57 -3.77 -0.07 0.46
CA ALA A 57 -3.13 0.82 1.43
C ALA A 57 -4.05 1.95 1.95
N LEU A 58 -5.28 2.08 1.42
CA LEU A 58 -6.32 2.98 1.93
C LEU A 58 -7.17 2.34 3.04
N ALA A 59 -6.81 1.18 3.58
CA ALA A 59 -7.49 0.65 4.76
C ALA A 59 -7.49 1.72 5.86
N TYR A 60 -8.68 2.17 6.23
CA TYR A 60 -8.89 3.20 7.24
C TYR A 60 -8.11 2.84 8.51
N PRO A 61 -7.12 3.64 8.93
CA PRO A 61 -6.36 3.35 10.13
C PRO A 61 -7.31 3.48 11.33
N PRO A 62 -7.49 2.42 12.14
CA PRO A 62 -8.36 2.48 13.29
C PRO A 62 -7.92 3.61 14.23
N GLY A 63 -8.87 4.47 14.62
CA GLY A 63 -8.64 5.61 15.52
C GLY A 63 -8.45 6.99 14.86
N ARG A 64 -8.50 7.13 13.53
CA ARG A 64 -8.50 8.46 12.90
C ARG A 64 -9.91 9.02 12.72
N ALA A 65 -10.18 10.22 13.24
CA ALA A 65 -11.48 10.86 13.05
C ALA A 65 -11.81 11.06 11.55
N LYS A 66 -13.03 10.72 11.16
CA LYS A 66 -13.57 11.04 9.84
C LYS A 66 -14.06 12.49 9.82
N VAL A 67 -13.77 13.19 8.73
CA VAL A 67 -14.16 14.58 8.49
C VAL A 67 -15.36 14.58 7.54
N LYS A 68 -16.27 15.55 7.68
CA LYS A 68 -17.34 15.77 6.69
C LYS A 68 -16.75 16.39 5.42
N ILE A 69 -17.35 16.09 4.27
CA ILE A 69 -16.84 16.58 2.97
C ILE A 69 -16.77 18.12 2.92
N GLY A 70 -17.74 18.82 3.52
CA GLY A 70 -17.75 20.29 3.59
C GLY A 70 -16.60 20.90 4.39
N ASP A 71 -15.98 20.12 5.29
CA ASP A 71 -14.95 20.60 6.23
C ASP A 71 -13.53 20.23 5.76
N ILE A 72 -13.37 19.63 4.57
CA ILE A 72 -12.06 19.20 4.05
C ILE A 72 -11.08 20.38 3.92
N SER A 73 -11.56 21.52 3.42
CA SER A 73 -10.72 22.71 3.18
C SER A 73 -10.08 23.25 4.45
N THR A 74 -10.76 23.12 5.59
CA THR A 74 -10.29 23.57 6.90
C THR A 74 -9.51 22.50 7.66
N SER A 75 -9.74 21.22 7.35
CA SER A 75 -9.11 20.08 8.02
C SER A 75 -7.86 19.54 7.32
N ASN A 76 -7.60 19.98 6.08
CA ASN A 76 -6.44 19.55 5.31
C ASN A 76 -5.18 20.30 5.76
N SER A 77 -4.12 19.56 6.10
CA SER A 77 -2.81 20.14 6.42
C SER A 77 -1.74 19.57 5.50
N PRO A 78 -0.71 20.35 5.10
CA PRO A 78 0.31 19.87 4.19
C PRO A 78 0.93 18.56 4.66
N GLY A 79 0.84 17.52 3.83
CA GLY A 79 1.39 16.18 4.12
C GLY A 79 0.53 15.27 5.00
N LYS A 80 -0.67 15.69 5.44
CA LYS A 80 -1.62 14.82 6.17
C LYS A 80 -2.94 14.71 5.42
N GLY A 81 -3.20 13.53 4.85
CA GLY A 81 -4.50 13.22 4.27
C GLY A 81 -5.62 13.17 5.32
N VAL A 82 -6.83 13.59 4.92
CA VAL A 82 -8.06 13.49 5.71
C VAL A 82 -8.84 12.23 5.33
N TRP A 83 -9.61 11.69 6.28
CA TRP A 83 -10.46 10.52 6.06
C TRP A 83 -11.90 10.98 5.98
N VAL A 84 -12.64 10.55 4.95
CA VAL A 84 -14.05 10.91 4.75
C VAL A 84 -14.88 9.66 4.51
N SER A 85 -16.17 9.74 4.81
CA SER A 85 -17.16 8.74 4.39
C SER A 85 -17.98 9.37 3.28
N ALA A 86 -18.08 8.70 2.13
CA ALA A 86 -18.80 9.20 0.97
C ALA A 86 -19.39 8.04 0.17
N ASP A 87 -20.52 8.28 -0.49
CA ASP A 87 -21.06 7.39 -1.50
C ASP A 87 -20.45 7.75 -2.86
N ILE A 88 -19.84 6.75 -3.51
CA ILE A 88 -19.20 6.94 -4.80
C ILE A 88 -20.19 6.57 -5.90
N LYS A 89 -20.48 7.52 -6.79
CA LYS A 89 -21.18 7.28 -8.05
C LYS A 89 -20.25 7.63 -9.21
N ILE A 90 -19.87 6.63 -9.99
CA ILE A 90 -19.06 6.82 -11.19
C ILE A 90 -20.03 7.19 -12.33
N LEU A 91 -19.85 8.38 -12.91
CA LEU A 91 -20.76 8.93 -13.92
C LEU A 91 -20.37 8.56 -15.36
N ASP A 92 -19.07 8.34 -15.62
CA ASP A 92 -18.55 7.96 -16.93
C ASP A 92 -17.80 6.62 -16.86
N ASN A 93 -18.10 5.74 -17.82
CA ASN A 93 -17.48 4.41 -17.94
C ASN A 93 -16.41 4.37 -19.05
N GLU A 94 -16.18 5.49 -19.74
CA GLU A 94 -15.10 5.63 -20.72
C GLU A 94 -13.80 6.01 -20.00
N GLY A 95 -12.80 5.13 -20.06
CA GLY A 95 -11.44 5.47 -19.62
C GLY A 95 -11.14 5.29 -18.13
N SER A 96 -11.88 4.45 -17.40
CA SER A 96 -11.54 4.03 -16.01
C SER A 96 -10.33 3.08 -15.94
N TYR A 97 -9.36 3.27 -16.83
CA TYR A 97 -8.10 2.55 -16.82
C TYR A 97 -6.95 3.44 -17.28
N TYR A 98 -5.74 3.09 -16.88
CA TYR A 98 -4.51 3.65 -17.42
C TYR A 98 -3.52 2.54 -17.73
N ILE A 99 -2.57 2.80 -18.62
CA ILE A 99 -1.43 1.90 -18.84
C ILE A 99 -0.33 2.29 -17.86
N GLY A 100 0.08 1.34 -17.03
CA GLY A 100 1.08 1.53 -15.99
C GLY A 100 2.24 0.55 -16.09
N CYS A 101 3.36 0.88 -15.45
CA CYS A 101 4.44 -0.08 -15.22
C CYS A 101 3.96 -1.22 -14.31
N ASP A 102 4.19 -2.47 -14.73
CA ASP A 102 3.89 -3.69 -13.97
C ASP A 102 4.55 -3.74 -12.58
N TYR A 103 5.70 -3.06 -12.43
CA TYR A 103 6.48 -3.06 -11.20
C TYR A 103 6.06 -1.96 -10.22
N CYS A 104 5.99 -0.69 -10.67
CA CYS A 104 5.78 0.47 -9.80
C CYS A 104 4.39 1.10 -9.92
N ASN A 105 3.55 0.62 -10.83
CA ASN A 105 2.20 1.12 -11.10
C ASN A 105 2.13 2.61 -11.50
N ARG A 106 3.27 3.24 -11.83
CA ARG A 106 3.28 4.58 -12.40
C ARG A 106 2.76 4.53 -13.84
N LYS A 107 1.95 5.52 -14.21
CA LYS A 107 1.45 5.69 -15.57
C LYS A 107 2.61 5.77 -16.54
N THR A 108 2.50 5.08 -17.67
CA THR A 108 3.49 5.08 -18.75
C THR A 108 2.85 5.52 -20.05
N THR A 109 3.68 5.98 -20.99
CA THR A 109 3.31 6.27 -22.37
C THR A 109 3.51 5.06 -23.29
N ALA A 110 4.11 3.98 -22.78
CA ALA A 110 4.29 2.75 -23.53
C ALA A 110 2.93 2.11 -23.89
N PRO A 111 2.76 1.60 -25.13
CA PRO A 111 1.54 0.87 -25.53
C PRO A 111 1.30 -0.35 -24.65
N GLU A 112 0.06 -0.78 -24.47
CA GLU A 112 -0.24 -1.97 -23.65
C GLU A 112 0.53 -3.22 -24.10
N GLY A 113 1.05 -4.00 -23.14
CA GLY A 113 1.68 -5.29 -23.36
C GLY A 113 3.17 -5.28 -23.71
N VAL A 114 3.80 -4.11 -23.94
CA VAL A 114 5.21 -4.01 -24.32
C VAL A 114 6.16 -4.04 -23.13
N THR A 115 7.39 -4.49 -23.37
CA THR A 115 8.50 -4.37 -22.41
C THR A 115 9.23 -3.05 -22.66
N PHE A 116 9.48 -2.28 -21.60
CA PHE A 116 10.15 -0.99 -21.65
C PHE A 116 11.01 -0.77 -20.41
N THR A 117 11.95 0.19 -20.50
CA THR A 117 12.67 0.67 -19.33
C THR A 117 11.85 1.74 -18.62
N CYS A 118 11.43 1.47 -17.39
CA CYS A 118 10.63 2.40 -16.60
C CYS A 118 11.51 3.52 -16.02
N LEU A 119 11.25 4.76 -16.44
CA LEU A 119 11.99 5.95 -15.97
C LEU A 119 11.71 6.31 -14.50
N GLU A 120 10.56 5.88 -13.97
CA GLU A 120 10.15 6.19 -12.59
C GLU A 120 10.80 5.28 -11.55
N CYS A 121 10.96 3.99 -11.85
CA CYS A 121 11.51 3.01 -10.91
C CYS A 121 12.84 2.40 -11.34
N GLY A 122 13.33 2.71 -12.55
CA GLY A 122 14.59 2.20 -13.09
C GLY A 122 14.56 0.73 -13.54
N ASN A 123 13.38 0.08 -13.56
CA ASN A 123 13.29 -1.30 -14.05
C ASN A 123 13.53 -1.35 -15.56
N LEU A 124 14.60 -2.02 -15.98
CA LEU A 124 15.03 -2.11 -17.38
C LEU A 124 14.09 -2.96 -18.25
N SER A 125 13.34 -3.88 -17.63
CA SER A 125 12.48 -4.86 -18.29
C SER A 125 11.06 -4.82 -17.73
N ALA A 126 10.53 -3.62 -17.49
CA ALA A 126 9.15 -3.44 -17.04
C ALA A 126 8.15 -3.75 -18.16
N ARG A 127 7.02 -4.35 -17.82
CA ARG A 127 5.90 -4.52 -18.76
C ARG A 127 4.86 -3.44 -18.57
N SER A 128 4.30 -2.93 -19.65
CA SER A 128 3.17 -2.01 -19.63
C SER A 128 1.86 -2.78 -19.52
N GLU A 129 1.12 -2.59 -18.43
CA GLU A 129 -0.11 -3.31 -18.14
C GLU A 129 -1.28 -2.34 -17.99
N LYS A 130 -2.46 -2.77 -18.46
CA LYS A 130 -3.71 -2.09 -18.19
C LYS A 130 -4.08 -2.23 -16.71
N ARG A 131 -4.28 -1.09 -16.05
CA ARG A 131 -4.68 -0.98 -14.64
C ARG A 131 -6.04 -0.30 -14.57
N LEU A 132 -7.00 -0.95 -13.90
CA LEU A 132 -8.28 -0.33 -13.58
C LEU A 132 -8.06 0.71 -12.47
N LEU A 133 -8.75 1.85 -12.60
CA LEU A 133 -8.76 2.91 -11.59
C LEU A 133 -9.58 2.51 -10.35
#